data_AF-A0A846DXR1-F1
#
_entry.id   AF-A0A846DXR1-F1
#
_cell.length_a   1.000
_cell.length_b   1.000
_cell.length_c   1.000
_cell.angle_alpha   90.00
_cell.angle_beta   90.00
_cell.angle_gamma   90.00
#
_symmetry.space_group_name_H-M   'P 1'
#
loop_
_entity.id
_entity.type
_entity.pdbx_description
1 polymer ?
#
loop_
_entity_poly.entity_id
_entity_poly.type
_entity_poly.pdbx_seq_one_letter_code
_entity_poly.pdbx_strand_id
1 'polypeptide(L)'
;MVNTPLANRPILLRGDGINYLDLREPVRLLQDLLKRAGALPASELSDGRFGPATEAAVKRFQSQNGLIADGVVGRDTWTVLERVNPNQPPRRQAVLRLLDGISYPDLQDQVKTLQDLLKQAGVLAANQLSDGKFGLITEAAVRRFQASKGLIVDGIVGQQTWSLLWNGPVEAYFPYSTLINQFNLDRIVASIPYPDMHPFARQAIPLILRECDAGRVTDRGQIAYIFATAEHESRLGQWMEEFASGWDYEGRRDLGNTQSGDGPRYKGRGYVQITGRLNYTDWSRRLGIDLVGSPQRAAEPPIAARILVVGMRDGTFTGYKLSDYISGTRRNFPSARRIVNGLDRASLIAAIAEEYYRVLQTP
;
A
#
# COMPACT_ATOMS: atom_id res chain seq x y z
N MET A 1 -14.39 1.23 -43.10
CA MET A 1 -15.20 0.89 -41.90
C MET A 1 -16.06 2.10 -41.58
N VAL A 2 -17.38 1.93 -41.55
CA VAL A 2 -18.30 3.02 -41.20
C VAL A 2 -18.10 3.35 -39.72
N ASN A 3 -17.66 4.58 -39.44
CA ASN A 3 -17.39 5.05 -38.09
C ASN A 3 -18.73 5.28 -37.38
N THR A 4 -19.28 4.21 -36.81
CA THR A 4 -20.56 4.26 -36.10
C THR A 4 -20.34 5.01 -34.78
N PRO A 5 -21.05 6.12 -34.52
CA PRO A 5 -20.89 6.87 -33.28
C PRO A 5 -21.12 5.98 -32.04
N LEU A 6 -20.41 6.23 -30.94
CA LEU A 6 -20.59 5.52 -29.65
C LEU A 6 -22.05 5.40 -29.21
N ALA A 7 -22.86 6.41 -29.50
CA ALA A 7 -24.29 6.45 -29.19
C ALA A 7 -25.11 5.36 -29.89
N ASN A 8 -24.58 4.75 -30.96
CA ASN A 8 -25.24 3.74 -31.79
C ASN A 8 -24.60 2.34 -31.64
N ARG A 9 -23.74 2.11 -30.64
CA ARG A 9 -23.17 0.78 -30.39
C ARG A 9 -24.23 -0.14 -29.75
N PRO A 10 -24.44 -1.37 -30.27
CA PRO A 10 -25.37 -2.31 -29.66
C PRO A 10 -24.84 -2.82 -28.32
N ILE A 11 -25.76 -3.22 -27.43
CA ILE A 11 -25.40 -4.05 -26.28
C ILE A 11 -25.08 -5.45 -26.81
N LEU A 12 -23.91 -5.99 -26.48
CA LEU A 12 -23.51 -7.33 -26.88
C LEU A 12 -23.36 -8.27 -25.67
N LEU A 13 -23.78 -9.52 -25.84
CA LEU A 13 -23.67 -10.60 -24.86
C LEU A 13 -23.44 -11.94 -25.55
N ARG A 14 -23.15 -12.98 -24.75
CA ARG A 14 -22.94 -14.34 -25.26
C ARG A 14 -24.14 -14.81 -26.09
N GLY A 15 -23.86 -15.31 -27.28
CA GLY A 15 -24.86 -15.73 -28.26
C GLY A 15 -25.05 -14.75 -29.41
N ASP A 16 -24.63 -13.49 -29.28
CA ASP A 16 -24.69 -12.52 -30.37
C ASP A 16 -23.73 -12.89 -31.50
N GLY A 17 -24.17 -12.67 -32.75
CA GLY A 17 -23.46 -13.13 -33.94
C GLY A 17 -23.54 -14.65 -34.21
N ILE A 18 -24.03 -15.43 -33.22
CA ILE A 18 -24.40 -16.85 -33.37
C ILE A 18 -25.89 -16.96 -33.65
N ASN A 19 -26.72 -16.42 -32.75
CA ASN A 19 -28.19 -16.47 -32.82
C ASN A 19 -28.76 -15.30 -33.65
N TYR A 20 -28.06 -14.16 -33.65
CA TYR A 20 -28.45 -12.93 -34.31
C TYR A 20 -27.35 -12.52 -35.30
N LEU A 21 -27.53 -12.87 -36.57
CA LEU A 21 -26.49 -12.73 -37.60
C LEU A 21 -26.17 -11.26 -37.94
N ASP A 22 -27.12 -10.36 -37.74
CA ASP A 22 -26.98 -8.90 -37.87
C ASP A 22 -25.96 -8.31 -36.87
N LEU A 23 -25.74 -8.98 -35.74
CA LEU A 23 -24.75 -8.58 -34.74
C LEU A 23 -23.32 -9.09 -35.04
N ARG A 24 -23.09 -9.82 -36.14
CA ARG A 24 -21.74 -10.34 -36.47
C ARG A 24 -20.69 -9.27 -36.65
N GLU A 25 -21.01 -8.17 -37.33
CA GLU A 25 -20.05 -7.07 -37.53
C GLU A 25 -19.70 -6.36 -36.21
N PRO A 26 -20.68 -5.97 -35.36
CA PRO A 26 -20.41 -5.48 -34.01
C PRO A 26 -19.55 -6.43 -33.17
N VAL A 27 -19.84 -7.74 -33.21
CA VAL A 27 -19.07 -8.73 -32.45
C VAL A 27 -17.65 -8.88 -33.00
N ARG A 28 -17.46 -8.80 -34.31
CA ARG A 28 -16.12 -8.82 -34.92
C ARG A 28 -15.30 -7.63 -34.47
N LEU A 29 -15.90 -6.43 -34.46
CA LEU A 29 -15.27 -5.23 -33.93
C LEU A 29 -14.92 -5.38 -32.45
N LEU A 30 -15.84 -5.92 -31.63
CA LEU A 30 -15.57 -6.22 -30.22
C LEU A 30 -14.35 -7.13 -30.08
N GLN A 31 -14.30 -8.25 -30.80
CA GLN A 31 -13.19 -9.20 -30.77
C GLN A 31 -11.87 -8.52 -31.21
N ASP A 32 -11.91 -7.68 -32.24
CA ASP A 32 -10.75 -6.90 -32.68
C ASP A 32 -10.27 -5.91 -31.61
N LEU A 33 -11.18 -5.21 -30.93
CA LEU A 33 -10.83 -4.30 -29.84
C LEU A 33 -10.30 -5.06 -28.62
N LEU A 34 -10.88 -6.21 -28.27
CA LEU A 34 -10.39 -7.06 -27.18
C LEU A 34 -9.00 -7.62 -27.47
N LYS A 35 -8.70 -7.94 -28.75
CA LYS A 35 -7.34 -8.29 -29.18
C LYS A 35 -6.38 -7.13 -29.03
N ARG A 36 -6.78 -5.94 -29.50
CA ARG A 36 -5.98 -4.70 -29.34
C ARG A 36 -5.73 -4.36 -27.88
N ALA A 37 -6.67 -4.70 -26.99
CA ALA A 37 -6.55 -4.53 -25.56
C ALA A 37 -5.81 -5.67 -24.83
N GLY A 38 -5.35 -6.71 -25.53
CA GLY A 38 -4.67 -7.85 -24.91
C GLY A 38 -5.57 -8.75 -24.04
N ALA A 39 -6.89 -8.54 -24.09
CA ALA A 39 -7.87 -9.34 -23.35
C ALA A 39 -8.25 -10.62 -24.11
N LEU A 40 -8.12 -10.62 -25.44
CA LEU A 40 -8.26 -11.78 -26.31
C LEU A 40 -6.91 -12.05 -27.02
N PRO A 41 -6.43 -13.31 -27.10
CA PRO A 41 -5.18 -13.61 -27.80
C PRO A 41 -5.21 -13.15 -29.27
N ALA A 42 -4.10 -12.62 -29.78
CA ALA A 42 -4.00 -12.20 -31.17
C ALA A 42 -4.21 -13.35 -32.17
N SER A 43 -3.94 -14.59 -31.74
CA SER A 43 -4.13 -15.82 -32.52
C SER A 43 -5.59 -16.28 -32.61
N GLU A 44 -6.47 -15.80 -31.74
CA GLU A 44 -7.91 -16.11 -31.83
C GLU A 44 -8.51 -15.53 -33.10
N LEU A 45 -9.57 -16.10 -33.64
CA LEU A 45 -10.25 -15.54 -34.82
C LEU A 45 -11.26 -14.46 -34.42
N SER A 46 -11.34 -13.37 -35.19
CA SER A 46 -12.45 -12.41 -35.07
C SER A 46 -13.59 -12.88 -35.97
N ASP A 47 -14.19 -14.00 -35.60
CA ASP A 47 -15.20 -14.69 -36.41
C ASP A 47 -16.59 -14.00 -36.36
N GLY A 48 -16.75 -12.98 -35.52
CA GLY A 48 -18.01 -12.29 -35.30
C GLY A 48 -19.00 -13.10 -34.48
N ARG A 49 -18.54 -14.10 -33.71
CA ARG A 49 -19.38 -14.98 -32.89
C ARG A 49 -19.05 -14.80 -31.42
N PHE A 50 -19.99 -14.30 -30.64
CA PHE A 50 -19.79 -14.05 -29.22
C PHE A 50 -19.95 -15.36 -28.43
N GLY A 51 -18.91 -16.19 -28.48
CA GLY A 51 -18.83 -17.46 -27.78
C GLY A 51 -18.19 -17.36 -26.38
N PRO A 52 -17.96 -18.50 -25.70
CA PRO A 52 -17.37 -18.53 -24.35
C PRO A 52 -16.00 -17.85 -24.25
N ALA A 53 -15.16 -17.96 -25.28
CA ALA A 53 -13.85 -17.32 -25.31
C ALA A 53 -13.97 -15.78 -25.35
N THR A 54 -14.90 -15.25 -26.17
CA THR A 54 -15.20 -13.81 -26.23
C THR A 54 -15.78 -13.32 -24.91
N GLU A 55 -16.68 -14.09 -24.27
CA GLU A 55 -17.22 -13.75 -22.95
C GLU A 55 -16.13 -13.69 -21.87
N ALA A 56 -15.24 -14.69 -21.83
CA ALA A 56 -14.11 -14.70 -20.91
C ALA A 56 -13.18 -13.49 -21.14
N ALA A 57 -12.93 -13.14 -22.40
CA ALA A 57 -12.14 -11.96 -22.77
C ALA A 57 -12.83 -10.65 -22.37
N VAL A 58 -14.15 -10.53 -22.54
CA VAL A 58 -14.91 -9.36 -22.07
C VAL A 58 -14.83 -9.24 -20.55
N LYS A 59 -15.05 -10.32 -19.80
CA LYS A 59 -14.94 -10.30 -18.32
C LYS A 59 -13.54 -9.94 -17.86
N ARG A 60 -12.50 -10.48 -18.51
CA ARG A 60 -11.10 -10.12 -18.27
C ARG A 60 -10.87 -8.63 -18.53
N PHE A 61 -11.31 -8.13 -19.68
CA PHE A 61 -11.18 -6.71 -20.05
C PHE A 61 -11.89 -5.80 -19.05
N GLN A 62 -13.13 -6.12 -18.69
CA GLN A 62 -13.92 -5.38 -17.72
C GLN A 62 -13.21 -5.34 -16.36
N SER A 63 -12.77 -6.50 -15.86
CA SER A 63 -12.01 -6.59 -14.61
C SER A 63 -10.71 -5.77 -14.65
N GLN A 64 -9.95 -5.85 -15.75
CA GLN A 64 -8.70 -5.11 -15.93
C GLN A 64 -8.90 -3.59 -15.95
N ASN A 65 -10.07 -3.13 -16.43
CA ASN A 65 -10.38 -1.71 -16.58
C ASN A 65 -11.36 -1.19 -15.52
N GLY A 66 -11.61 -1.95 -14.44
CA GLY A 66 -12.44 -1.51 -13.31
C GLY A 66 -13.93 -1.40 -13.61
N LEU A 67 -14.43 -2.13 -14.61
CA LEU A 67 -15.85 -2.27 -14.93
C LEU A 67 -16.44 -3.50 -14.21
N ILE A 68 -17.77 -3.56 -14.12
CA ILE A 68 -18.48 -4.77 -13.66
C ILE A 68 -18.15 -5.90 -14.65
N ALA A 69 -17.56 -7.00 -14.17
CA ALA A 69 -17.14 -8.14 -14.99
C ALA A 69 -18.29 -9.12 -15.26
N ASP A 70 -19.38 -8.62 -15.82
CA ASP A 70 -20.61 -9.37 -16.11
C ASP A 70 -20.59 -10.09 -17.47
N GLY A 71 -19.64 -9.76 -18.35
CA GLY A 71 -19.56 -10.30 -19.71
C GLY A 71 -20.47 -9.59 -20.72
N VAL A 72 -21.13 -8.50 -20.34
CA VAL A 72 -22.02 -7.71 -21.19
C VAL A 72 -21.32 -6.44 -21.68
N VAL A 73 -21.31 -6.22 -22.98
CA VAL A 73 -20.68 -5.07 -23.62
C VAL A 73 -21.70 -3.95 -23.80
N GLY A 74 -21.90 -3.19 -22.72
CA GLY A 74 -22.69 -1.96 -22.72
C GLY A 74 -21.89 -0.70 -23.09
N ARG A 75 -22.51 0.47 -22.92
CA ARG A 75 -21.93 1.79 -23.25
C ARG A 75 -20.58 2.04 -22.57
N ASP A 76 -20.44 1.66 -21.31
CA ASP A 76 -19.21 1.86 -20.55
C ASP A 76 -18.09 0.97 -21.10
N THR A 77 -18.38 -0.31 -21.37
CA THR A 77 -17.43 -1.25 -21.99
C THR A 77 -16.95 -0.75 -23.36
N TRP A 78 -17.86 -0.28 -24.22
CA TRP A 78 -17.51 0.30 -25.52
C TRP A 78 -16.62 1.54 -25.40
N THR A 79 -16.95 2.44 -24.47
CA THR A 79 -16.19 3.68 -24.25
C THR A 79 -14.74 3.39 -23.89
N VAL A 80 -14.49 2.35 -23.09
CA VAL A 80 -13.12 1.95 -22.74
C VAL A 80 -12.44 1.24 -23.90
N LEU A 81 -13.10 0.28 -24.57
CA LEU A 81 -12.53 -0.49 -25.69
C LEU A 81 -12.02 0.40 -26.82
N GLU A 82 -12.76 1.45 -27.17
CA GLU A 82 -12.40 2.35 -28.26
C GLU A 82 -11.23 3.30 -27.93
N ARG A 83 -10.88 3.46 -26.65
CA ARG A 83 -9.76 4.29 -26.21
C ARG A 83 -8.42 3.55 -26.17
N VAL A 84 -8.41 2.23 -26.30
CA VAL A 84 -7.17 1.43 -26.20
C VAL A 84 -6.39 1.46 -27.51
N ASN A 85 -5.19 2.06 -27.48
CA ASN A 85 -4.23 2.07 -28.60
C ASN A 85 -3.28 0.85 -28.51
N PRO A 86 -3.27 -0.06 -29.50
CA PRO A 86 -2.49 -1.31 -29.45
C PRO A 86 -0.96 -1.14 -29.51
N ASN A 87 -0.47 0.04 -29.96
CA ASN A 87 0.98 0.30 -30.05
C ASN A 87 1.57 0.96 -28.80
N GLN A 88 0.77 1.15 -27.75
CA GLN A 88 1.23 1.71 -26.50
C GLN A 88 1.04 0.67 -25.39
N PRO A 89 2.12 0.10 -24.82
CA PRO A 89 1.99 -0.80 -23.68
C PRO A 89 1.25 -0.07 -22.54
N PRO A 90 0.48 -0.81 -21.71
CA PRO A 90 -0.22 -0.19 -20.60
C PRO A 90 0.79 0.59 -19.76
N ARG A 91 0.40 1.81 -19.35
CA ARG A 91 1.29 2.64 -18.52
C ARG A 91 1.56 1.84 -17.26
N ARG A 92 2.82 1.49 -17.02
CA ARG A 92 3.22 0.86 -15.77
C ARG A 92 3.37 1.92 -14.70
N GLN A 93 2.65 1.76 -13.60
CA GLN A 93 2.68 2.69 -12.46
C GLN A 93 2.86 1.91 -11.16
N ALA A 94 3.61 2.44 -10.21
CA ALA A 94 3.67 1.83 -8.88
C ALA A 94 2.33 2.00 -8.17
N VAL A 95 1.97 1.04 -7.34
CA VAL A 95 0.95 1.25 -6.32
C VAL A 95 1.51 2.27 -5.33
N LEU A 96 0.94 3.48 -5.35
CA LEU A 96 1.37 4.58 -4.50
C LEU A 96 0.49 4.72 -3.26
N ARG A 97 1.09 5.11 -2.13
CA ARG A 97 0.42 5.40 -0.87
C ARG A 97 1.19 6.47 -0.08
N LEU A 98 0.62 6.90 1.04
CA LEU A 98 1.28 7.78 1.99
C LEU A 98 2.74 7.34 2.26
N LEU A 99 3.65 8.31 2.33
CA LEU A 99 5.12 8.19 2.45
C LEU A 99 5.86 7.94 1.13
N ASP A 100 5.22 7.51 0.05
CA ASP A 100 5.88 7.33 -1.24
C ASP A 100 6.46 8.66 -1.75
N GLY A 101 7.68 8.63 -2.28
CA GLY A 101 8.44 9.83 -2.64
C GLY A 101 9.04 10.61 -1.46
N ILE A 102 8.65 10.31 -0.22
CA ILE A 102 9.26 10.85 1.01
C ILE A 102 10.24 9.84 1.62
N SER A 103 9.71 8.69 2.06
CA SER A 103 10.51 7.57 2.57
C SER A 103 11.15 6.75 1.45
N TYR A 104 10.67 6.95 0.21
CA TYR A 104 11.01 6.18 -0.98
C TYR A 104 11.31 7.13 -2.14
N PRO A 105 12.50 7.77 -2.19
CA PRO A 105 12.81 8.82 -3.16
C PRO A 105 12.68 8.39 -4.62
N ASP A 106 12.91 7.11 -4.93
CA ASP A 106 12.78 6.55 -6.29
C ASP A 106 11.34 6.62 -6.83
N LEU A 107 10.34 6.84 -5.96
CA LEU A 107 8.94 7.02 -6.35
C LEU A 107 8.56 8.49 -6.61
N GLN A 108 9.47 9.47 -6.41
CA GLN A 108 9.14 10.89 -6.51
C GLN A 108 8.52 11.28 -7.87
N ASP A 109 9.06 10.78 -8.98
CA ASP A 109 8.56 11.15 -10.31
C ASP A 109 7.17 10.58 -10.59
N GLN A 110 6.86 9.40 -10.06
CA GLN A 110 5.51 8.83 -10.14
C GLN A 110 4.53 9.58 -9.25
N VAL A 111 4.99 10.07 -8.09
CA VAL A 111 4.18 10.92 -7.22
C VAL A 111 3.93 12.29 -7.84
N LYS A 112 4.91 12.90 -8.54
CA LYS A 112 4.68 14.15 -9.31
C LYS A 112 3.61 13.93 -10.37
N THR A 113 3.72 12.81 -11.09
CA THR A 113 2.72 12.39 -12.09
C THR A 113 1.33 12.27 -11.46
N LEU A 114 1.22 11.60 -10.31
CA LEU A 114 -0.03 11.52 -9.54
C LEU A 114 -0.56 12.91 -9.18
N GLN A 115 0.28 13.78 -8.61
CA GLN A 115 -0.12 15.13 -8.19
C GLN A 115 -0.63 15.96 -9.38
N ASP A 116 0.03 15.86 -10.54
CA ASP A 116 -0.41 16.55 -11.75
C ASP A 116 -1.77 16.04 -12.26
N LEU A 117 -2.01 14.73 -12.22
CA LEU A 117 -3.29 14.14 -12.59
C LEU A 117 -4.40 14.50 -11.58
N LEU A 118 -4.10 14.56 -10.30
CA LEU A 118 -5.05 14.99 -9.27
C LEU A 118 -5.45 16.46 -9.44
N LYS A 119 -4.52 17.31 -9.91
CA LYS A 119 -4.83 18.70 -10.29
C LYS A 119 -5.76 18.76 -11.48
N GLN A 120 -5.47 17.97 -12.53
CA GLN A 120 -6.33 17.89 -13.72
C GLN A 120 -7.73 17.36 -13.38
N ALA A 121 -7.83 16.44 -12.41
CA ALA A 121 -9.09 15.94 -11.90
C ALA A 121 -9.83 16.92 -10.95
N GLY A 122 -9.23 18.07 -10.61
CA GLY A 122 -9.84 19.11 -9.78
C GLY A 122 -9.92 18.77 -8.28
N VAL A 123 -9.24 17.70 -7.83
CA VAL A 123 -9.25 17.26 -6.42
C VAL A 123 -8.01 17.71 -5.63
N LEU A 124 -7.01 18.24 -6.35
CA LEU A 124 -5.83 18.91 -5.82
C LEU A 124 -5.78 20.33 -6.39
N ALA A 125 -5.44 21.32 -5.56
CA ALA A 125 -5.42 22.71 -5.98
C ALA A 125 -4.36 22.94 -7.07
N ALA A 126 -4.69 23.72 -8.11
CA ALA A 126 -3.80 23.96 -9.25
C ALA A 126 -2.47 24.64 -8.86
N ASN A 127 -2.48 25.45 -7.80
CA ASN A 127 -1.30 26.12 -7.24
C ASN A 127 -0.49 25.25 -6.26
N GLN A 128 -0.99 24.07 -5.87
CA GLN A 128 -0.24 23.16 -5.01
C GLN A 128 1.01 22.69 -5.77
N LEU A 129 2.18 22.64 -5.13
CA LEU A 129 3.40 22.15 -5.78
C LEU A 129 3.30 20.63 -6.04
N SER A 130 3.73 20.19 -7.23
CA SER A 130 3.99 18.76 -7.50
C SER A 130 5.41 18.44 -7.06
N ASP A 131 5.59 18.29 -5.75
CA ASP A 131 6.89 18.12 -5.10
C ASP A 131 7.39 16.65 -5.11
N GLY A 132 6.59 15.73 -5.64
CA GLY A 132 6.91 14.31 -5.65
C GLY A 132 6.78 13.65 -4.28
N LYS A 133 6.13 14.31 -3.32
CA LYS A 133 5.93 13.77 -1.96
C LYS A 133 4.49 13.35 -1.76
N PHE A 134 4.27 12.07 -1.50
CA PHE A 134 2.97 11.54 -1.16
C PHE A 134 2.74 11.78 0.33
N GLY A 135 2.59 13.05 0.67
CA GLY A 135 2.20 13.52 1.99
C GLY A 135 0.68 13.63 2.13
N LEU A 136 0.27 14.27 3.22
CA LEU A 136 -1.13 14.41 3.61
C LEU A 136 -2.03 15.07 2.56
N ILE A 137 -1.53 16.13 1.93
CA ILE A 137 -2.31 16.87 0.94
C ILE A 137 -2.61 15.97 -0.27
N THR A 138 -1.60 15.21 -0.71
CA THR A 138 -1.73 14.22 -1.79
C THR A 138 -2.68 13.10 -1.39
N GLU A 139 -2.54 12.52 -0.19
CA GLU A 139 -3.44 11.46 0.29
C GLU A 139 -4.90 11.92 0.38
N ALA A 140 -5.15 13.11 0.93
CA ALA A 140 -6.49 13.67 0.98
C ALA A 140 -7.08 13.88 -0.42
N ALA A 141 -6.27 14.33 -1.38
CA ALA A 141 -6.71 14.46 -2.78
C ALA A 141 -7.00 13.10 -3.43
N VAL A 142 -6.21 12.05 -3.16
CA VAL A 142 -6.49 10.69 -3.61
C VAL A 142 -7.81 10.18 -3.04
N ARG A 143 -8.05 10.36 -1.73
CA ARG A 143 -9.31 9.94 -1.09
C ARG A 143 -10.52 10.67 -1.68
N ARG A 144 -10.40 11.99 -1.94
CA ARG A 144 -11.44 12.77 -2.63
C ARG A 144 -11.71 12.24 -4.04
N PHE A 145 -10.65 11.95 -4.80
CA PHE A 145 -10.77 11.34 -6.13
C PHE A 145 -11.50 10.00 -6.08
N GLN A 146 -11.06 9.10 -5.19
CA GLN A 146 -11.67 7.78 -5.01
C GLN A 146 -13.16 7.91 -4.68
N ALA A 147 -13.52 8.77 -3.72
CA ALA A 147 -14.90 9.04 -3.36
C ALA A 147 -15.72 9.55 -4.56
N SER A 148 -15.17 10.50 -5.34
CA SER A 148 -15.83 11.04 -6.54
C SER A 148 -16.06 10.03 -7.66
N LYS A 149 -15.35 8.89 -7.64
CA LYS A 149 -15.42 7.85 -8.66
C LYS A 149 -16.08 6.56 -8.15
N GLY A 150 -16.59 6.55 -6.92
CA GLY A 150 -17.20 5.38 -6.31
C GLY A 150 -16.21 4.24 -6.04
N LEU A 151 -14.93 4.56 -5.86
CA LEU A 151 -13.91 3.58 -5.46
C LEU A 151 -13.90 3.35 -3.95
N ILE A 152 -13.22 2.29 -3.52
CA ILE A 152 -12.80 2.13 -2.12
C ILE A 152 -11.94 3.35 -1.75
N VAL A 153 -12.30 4.04 -0.67
CA VAL A 153 -11.63 5.26 -0.19
C VAL A 153 -10.53 4.88 0.80
N ASP A 154 -9.49 4.22 0.32
CA ASP A 154 -8.37 3.73 1.13
C ASP A 154 -7.14 4.66 1.09
N GLY A 155 -7.11 5.65 0.20
CA GLY A 155 -5.95 6.53 -0.01
C GLY A 155 -4.81 5.88 -0.79
N ILE A 156 -5.00 4.68 -1.33
CA ILE A 156 -4.02 3.92 -2.11
C ILE A 156 -4.31 4.11 -3.61
N VAL A 157 -3.29 4.50 -4.36
CA VAL A 157 -3.37 4.62 -5.81
C VAL A 157 -2.99 3.29 -6.44
N GLY A 158 -3.94 2.35 -6.42
CA GLY A 158 -3.85 1.07 -7.11
C GLY A 158 -4.28 1.15 -8.57
N GLN A 159 -4.38 -0.01 -9.22
CA GLN A 159 -4.74 -0.14 -10.64
C GLN A 159 -6.01 0.63 -11.01
N GLN A 160 -7.10 0.48 -10.24
CA GLN A 160 -8.37 1.14 -10.50
C GLN A 160 -8.25 2.68 -10.42
N THR A 161 -7.60 3.19 -9.36
CA THR A 161 -7.38 4.62 -9.17
C THR A 161 -6.56 5.20 -10.33
N TRP A 162 -5.47 4.53 -10.70
CA TRP A 162 -4.62 4.95 -11.81
C TRP A 162 -5.34 4.94 -13.15
N SER A 163 -6.12 3.89 -13.44
CA SER A 163 -6.83 3.78 -14.71
C SER A 163 -7.85 4.90 -14.90
N LEU A 164 -8.51 5.33 -13.81
CA LEU A 164 -9.43 6.46 -13.85
C LEU A 164 -8.71 7.80 -13.96
N LEU A 165 -7.56 7.98 -13.31
CA LEU A 165 -6.74 9.20 -13.44
C LEU A 165 -6.20 9.37 -14.87
N TRP A 166 -5.74 8.28 -15.48
CA TRP A 166 -5.20 8.26 -16.83
C TRP A 166 -6.26 8.13 -17.93
N ASN A 167 -7.51 7.90 -17.54
CA ASN A 167 -8.64 7.61 -18.42
C ASN A 167 -8.31 6.48 -19.43
N GLY A 168 -7.67 5.41 -18.95
CA GLY A 168 -7.18 4.29 -19.76
C GLY A 168 -6.49 3.19 -18.96
N PRO A 169 -6.05 2.11 -19.62
CA PRO A 169 -5.46 0.95 -18.94
C PRO A 169 -4.11 1.29 -18.30
N VAL A 170 -3.94 0.83 -17.05
CA VAL A 170 -2.69 0.92 -16.28
C VAL A 170 -2.38 -0.46 -15.74
N GLU A 171 -1.11 -0.84 -15.80
CA GLU A 171 -0.60 -2.02 -15.10
C GLU A 171 0.08 -1.55 -13.81
N ALA A 172 -0.56 -1.81 -12.67
CA ALA A 172 0.00 -1.43 -11.37
C ALA A 172 0.97 -2.51 -10.86
N TYR A 173 2.10 -2.09 -10.29
CA TYR A 173 3.05 -2.99 -9.63
C TYR A 173 3.31 -2.55 -8.19
N PHE A 174 3.61 -3.49 -7.29
CA PHE A 174 3.94 -3.18 -5.90
C PHE A 174 5.44 -2.94 -5.75
N PRO A 175 5.89 -1.70 -5.48
CA PRO A 175 7.30 -1.45 -5.16
C PRO A 175 7.63 -1.99 -3.77
N TYR A 176 8.88 -2.39 -3.56
CA TYR A 176 9.37 -2.92 -2.27
C TYR A 176 8.56 -4.14 -1.79
N SER A 177 8.34 -5.10 -2.70
CA SER A 177 7.59 -6.32 -2.44
C SER A 177 8.47 -7.57 -2.39
N THR A 178 9.80 -7.43 -2.38
CA THR A 178 10.74 -8.56 -2.45
C THR A 178 10.56 -9.46 -1.24
N LEU A 179 10.60 -8.90 -0.02
CA LEU A 179 10.39 -9.67 1.21
C LEU A 179 8.94 -10.13 1.36
N ILE A 180 7.97 -9.31 0.94
CA ILE A 180 6.54 -9.68 0.96
C ILE A 180 6.31 -10.95 0.12
N ASN A 181 6.92 -11.02 -1.06
CA ASN A 181 6.79 -12.16 -1.96
C ASN A 181 7.64 -13.37 -1.52
N GLN A 182 8.65 -13.15 -0.67
CA GLN A 182 9.52 -14.21 -0.16
C GLN A 182 8.88 -15.01 0.98
N PHE A 183 7.97 -14.39 1.75
CA PHE A 183 7.43 -15.01 2.95
C PHE A 183 5.94 -15.38 2.82
N ASN A 184 5.57 -16.51 3.40
CA ASN A 184 4.18 -16.94 3.49
C ASN A 184 3.47 -16.23 4.66
N LEU A 185 2.65 -15.22 4.35
CA LEU A 185 1.91 -14.43 5.35
C LEU A 185 0.99 -15.29 6.21
N ASP A 186 0.25 -16.24 5.62
CA ASP A 186 -0.68 -17.09 6.37
C ASP A 186 0.04 -17.93 7.42
N ARG A 187 1.24 -18.40 7.08
CA ARG A 187 2.08 -19.16 8.00
C ARG A 187 2.63 -18.29 9.13
N ILE A 188 3.08 -17.07 8.84
CA ILE A 188 3.54 -16.13 9.88
C ILE A 188 2.38 -15.79 10.83
N VAL A 189 1.18 -15.55 10.29
CA VAL A 189 0.00 -15.25 11.11
C VAL A 189 -0.40 -16.47 11.95
N ALA A 190 -0.34 -17.67 11.37
CA ALA A 190 -0.68 -18.91 12.08
C ALA A 190 0.30 -19.26 13.22
N SER A 191 1.54 -18.74 13.22
CA SER A 191 2.48 -18.96 14.33
C SER A 191 2.20 -18.07 15.54
N ILE A 192 1.33 -17.07 15.41
CA ILE A 192 0.95 -16.20 16.52
C ILE A 192 -0.07 -16.93 17.39
N PRO A 193 0.25 -17.19 18.68
CA PRO A 193 -0.58 -18.03 19.55
C PRO A 193 -1.91 -17.39 19.96
N TYR A 194 -2.10 -16.10 19.67
CA TYR A 194 -3.27 -15.31 20.04
C TYR A 194 -4.13 -15.00 18.80
N PRO A 195 -5.25 -15.72 18.57
CA PRO A 195 -6.08 -15.54 17.37
C PRO A 195 -6.68 -14.14 17.23
N ASP A 196 -6.93 -13.44 18.33
CA ASP A 196 -7.41 -12.06 18.36
C ASP A 196 -6.42 -11.07 17.73
N MET A 197 -5.13 -11.44 17.66
CA MET A 197 -4.09 -10.63 17.00
C MET A 197 -4.03 -10.85 15.49
N HIS A 198 -4.63 -11.91 14.94
CA HIS A 198 -4.47 -12.28 13.53
C HIS A 198 -4.92 -11.18 12.55
N PRO A 199 -6.05 -10.48 12.76
CA PRO A 199 -6.44 -9.37 11.87
C PRO A 199 -5.41 -8.24 11.85
N PHE A 200 -4.85 -7.89 13.01
CA PHE A 200 -3.82 -6.86 13.14
C PHE A 200 -2.50 -7.30 12.50
N ALA A 201 -2.10 -8.56 12.72
CA ALA A 201 -0.92 -9.15 12.09
C ALA A 201 -0.99 -9.11 10.56
N ARG A 202 -2.16 -9.44 9.98
CA ARG A 202 -2.40 -9.39 8.52
C ARG A 202 -2.26 -7.99 7.94
N GLN A 203 -2.49 -6.95 8.76
CA GLN A 203 -2.27 -5.55 8.36
C GLN A 203 -0.81 -5.10 8.59
N ALA A 204 -0.24 -5.42 9.76
CA ALA A 204 1.05 -4.94 10.19
C ALA A 204 2.22 -5.58 9.44
N ILE A 205 2.21 -6.90 9.28
CA ILE A 205 3.35 -7.65 8.72
C ILE A 205 3.71 -7.17 7.30
N PRO A 206 2.77 -7.01 6.34
CA PRO A 206 3.12 -6.50 5.01
C PRO A 206 3.69 -5.08 5.03
N LEU A 207 3.22 -4.22 5.94
CA LEU A 207 3.76 -2.87 6.09
C LEU A 207 5.19 -2.90 6.64
N ILE A 208 5.42 -3.71 7.68
CA ILE A 208 6.76 -3.88 8.26
C ILE A 208 7.73 -4.47 7.23
N LEU A 209 7.33 -5.49 6.47
CA LEU A 209 8.17 -6.08 5.42
C LEU A 209 8.52 -5.10 4.30
N ARG A 210 7.56 -4.27 3.87
CA ARG A 210 7.82 -3.19 2.91
C ARG A 210 8.87 -2.21 3.44
N GLU A 211 8.75 -1.84 4.71
CA GLU A 211 9.71 -0.93 5.36
C GLU A 211 11.09 -1.58 5.56
N CYS A 212 11.14 -2.90 5.80
CA CYS A 212 12.38 -3.67 5.78
C CYS A 212 13.04 -3.65 4.40
N ASP A 213 12.27 -3.87 3.32
CA ASP A 213 12.77 -3.81 1.93
C ASP A 213 13.40 -2.44 1.63
N ALA A 214 12.66 -1.37 1.88
CA ALA A 214 13.15 -0.01 1.67
C ALA A 214 14.28 0.38 2.62
N GLY A 215 14.28 -0.18 3.83
CA GLY A 215 15.31 0.01 4.83
C GLY A 215 16.57 -0.83 4.61
N ARG A 216 16.56 -1.75 3.64
CA ARG A 216 17.58 -2.80 3.40
C ARG A 216 17.81 -3.71 4.61
N VAL A 217 16.78 -3.96 5.40
CA VAL A 217 16.77 -4.91 6.51
C VAL A 217 16.35 -6.27 5.96
N THR A 218 17.31 -7.02 5.43
CA THR A 218 17.06 -8.31 4.74
C THR A 218 17.43 -9.53 5.58
N ASP A 219 18.11 -9.34 6.71
CA ASP A 219 18.48 -10.42 7.63
C ASP A 219 17.22 -10.97 8.33
N ARG A 220 16.93 -12.26 8.14
CA ARG A 220 15.74 -12.92 8.69
C ARG A 220 15.69 -12.85 10.23
N GLY A 221 16.83 -12.84 10.91
CA GLY A 221 16.89 -12.70 12.36
C GLY A 221 16.50 -11.28 12.78
N GLN A 222 16.92 -10.27 12.04
CA GLN A 222 16.51 -8.89 12.29
C GLN A 222 15.00 -8.71 12.06
N ILE A 223 14.48 -9.25 10.95
CA ILE A 223 13.04 -9.20 10.64
C ILE A 223 12.21 -9.92 11.72
N ALA A 224 12.63 -11.12 12.14
CA ALA A 224 11.98 -11.86 13.22
C ALA A 224 11.92 -11.05 14.53
N TYR A 225 13.03 -10.38 14.87
CA TYR A 225 13.10 -9.57 16.07
C TYR A 225 12.26 -8.28 15.99
N ILE A 226 12.13 -7.69 14.79
CA ILE A 226 11.20 -6.58 14.56
C ILE A 226 9.76 -7.02 14.79
N PHE A 227 9.34 -8.18 14.26
CA PHE A 227 8.00 -8.73 14.50
C PHE A 227 7.75 -9.02 15.97
N ALA A 228 8.70 -9.66 16.65
CA ALA A 228 8.60 -9.94 18.08
C ALA A 228 8.45 -8.66 18.91
N THR A 229 9.16 -7.60 18.52
CA THR A 229 9.05 -6.29 19.15
C THR A 229 7.65 -5.69 18.92
N ALA A 230 7.15 -5.70 17.69
CA ALA A 230 5.82 -5.17 17.38
C ALA A 230 4.70 -5.96 18.09
N GLU A 231 4.81 -7.29 18.16
CA GLU A 231 3.92 -8.16 18.93
C GLU A 231 3.96 -7.81 20.42
N HIS A 232 5.15 -7.68 21.01
CA HIS A 232 5.27 -7.41 22.44
C HIS A 232 4.73 -6.03 22.84
N GLU A 233 5.11 -4.99 22.09
CA GLU A 233 4.88 -3.60 22.47
C GLU A 233 3.46 -3.12 22.19
N SER A 234 2.81 -3.64 21.13
CA SER A 234 1.52 -3.14 20.67
C SER A 234 0.54 -4.23 20.24
N ARG A 235 0.91 -5.51 20.43
CA ARG A 235 0.19 -6.65 19.86
C ARG A 235 -0.03 -6.50 18.36
N LEU A 236 1.04 -6.19 17.64
CA LEU A 236 1.04 -5.94 16.18
C LEU A 236 0.05 -4.84 15.77
N GLY A 237 -0.10 -3.82 16.60
CA GLY A 237 -0.92 -2.65 16.32
C GLY A 237 -2.37 -2.75 16.77
N GLN A 238 -2.71 -3.70 17.63
CA GLN A 238 -3.95 -3.65 18.40
C GLN A 238 -3.98 -2.42 19.33
N TRP A 239 -2.83 -2.06 19.91
CA TRP A 239 -2.68 -0.94 20.85
C TRP A 239 -1.66 0.09 20.32
N MET A 240 -2.13 0.99 19.47
CA MET A 240 -1.27 2.00 18.82
C MET A 240 -1.13 3.31 19.57
N GLU A 241 -1.88 3.47 20.66
CA GLU A 241 -1.87 4.65 21.51
C GLU A 241 -1.99 4.22 22.97
N GLU A 242 -1.24 4.85 23.86
CA GLU A 242 -1.32 4.56 25.28
C GLU A 242 -2.71 4.89 25.84
N PHE A 243 -3.17 4.07 26.78
CA PHE A 243 -4.43 4.31 27.50
C PHE A 243 -4.31 5.42 28.54
N ALA A 244 -3.08 5.74 28.97
CA ALA A 244 -2.84 6.83 29.90
C ALA A 244 -3.25 8.19 29.30
N SER A 245 -3.54 9.13 30.19
CA SER A 245 -3.93 10.50 29.80
C SER A 245 -2.77 11.30 29.22
N GLY A 246 -1.53 10.89 29.49
CA GLY A 246 -0.30 11.60 29.14
C GLY A 246 0.05 12.77 30.07
N TRP A 247 -0.78 13.09 31.07
CA TRP A 247 -0.49 14.19 32.01
C TRP A 247 0.76 13.96 32.85
N ASP A 248 1.16 12.70 33.09
CA ASP A 248 2.42 12.36 33.76
C ASP A 248 3.67 12.79 32.97
N TYR A 249 3.50 13.10 31.68
CA TYR A 249 4.56 13.64 30.84
C TYR A 249 4.60 15.17 30.78
N GLU A 250 3.63 15.84 31.39
CA GLU A 250 3.57 17.31 31.38
C GLU A 250 4.80 17.90 32.10
N GLY A 251 5.44 18.89 31.48
CA GLY A 251 6.62 19.55 32.04
C GLY A 251 7.92 18.72 32.03
N ARG A 252 7.89 17.48 31.52
CA ARG A 252 9.09 16.62 31.40
C ARG A 252 10.08 17.18 30.37
N ARG A 253 11.11 17.86 30.87
CA ARG A 253 12.15 18.51 30.03
C ARG A 253 12.97 17.52 29.21
N ASP A 254 13.21 16.32 29.73
CA ASP A 254 13.91 15.23 29.03
C ASP A 254 13.11 14.71 27.81
N LEU A 255 11.79 14.84 27.84
CA LEU A 255 10.88 14.52 26.72
C LEU A 255 10.64 15.73 25.80
N GLY A 256 11.23 16.89 26.12
CA GLY A 256 11.00 18.16 25.43
C GLY A 256 9.62 18.77 25.68
N ASN A 257 8.86 18.27 26.65
CA ASN A 257 7.52 18.75 26.99
C ASN A 257 7.64 20.02 27.84
N THR A 258 7.87 21.16 27.19
CA THR A 258 8.13 22.46 27.83
C THR A 258 6.99 23.46 27.64
N GLN A 259 5.95 23.11 26.88
CA GLN A 259 4.78 23.93 26.66
C GLN A 259 3.56 23.31 27.34
N SER A 260 2.62 24.15 27.78
CA SER A 260 1.41 23.69 28.44
C SER A 260 0.58 22.79 27.51
N GLY A 261 0.22 21.62 28.01
CA GLY A 261 -0.57 20.61 27.30
C GLY A 261 0.27 19.64 26.45
N ASP A 262 1.60 19.72 26.52
CA ASP A 262 2.51 18.84 25.80
C ASP A 262 2.35 17.37 26.21
N GLY A 263 2.10 17.10 27.49
CA GLY A 263 2.00 15.75 28.02
C GLY A 263 0.94 14.91 27.29
N PRO A 264 -0.35 15.26 27.40
CA PRO A 264 -1.42 14.57 26.67
C PRO A 264 -1.26 14.63 25.15
N ARG A 265 -0.74 15.74 24.62
CA ARG A 265 -0.57 15.93 23.18
C ARG A 265 0.44 14.95 22.58
N TYR A 266 1.59 14.77 23.24
CA TYR A 266 2.70 13.94 22.79
C TYR A 266 2.82 12.63 23.57
N LYS A 267 1.68 12.07 23.98
CA LYS A 267 1.60 10.75 24.60
C LYS A 267 2.01 9.62 23.64
N GLY A 268 2.31 8.43 24.19
CA GLY A 268 2.88 7.29 23.47
C GLY A 268 2.04 6.77 22.30
N ARG A 269 2.64 6.69 21.11
CA ARG A 269 2.00 6.14 19.90
C ARG A 269 2.93 5.35 18.97
N GLY A 270 2.38 4.34 18.30
CA GLY A 270 3.07 3.48 17.32
C GLY A 270 3.28 2.05 17.81
N TYR A 271 3.90 1.20 16.97
CA TYR A 271 4.24 -0.18 17.36
C TYR A 271 5.25 -0.21 18.50
N VAL A 272 6.32 0.60 18.39
CA VAL A 272 7.14 1.04 19.50
C VAL A 272 6.73 2.48 19.75
N GLN A 273 6.23 2.75 20.95
CA GLN A 273 5.63 4.04 21.23
C GLN A 273 6.69 5.14 21.31
N ILE A 274 6.52 6.19 20.51
CA ILE A 274 7.25 7.44 20.69
C ILE A 274 6.47 8.36 21.62
N THR A 275 7.15 8.98 22.57
CA THR A 275 6.54 9.85 23.59
C THR A 275 7.35 11.12 23.74
N GLY A 276 6.68 12.26 23.92
CA GLY A 276 7.33 13.56 24.15
C GLY A 276 7.58 14.36 22.89
N ARG A 277 7.42 15.69 22.99
CA ARG A 277 7.59 16.65 21.89
C ARG A 277 8.93 16.47 21.17
N LEU A 278 10.00 16.16 21.89
CA LEU A 278 11.33 15.98 21.30
C LEU A 278 11.33 14.84 20.28
N ASN A 279 10.78 13.67 20.64
CA ASN A 279 10.71 12.50 19.77
C ASN A 279 9.77 12.74 18.58
N TYR A 280 8.62 13.37 18.82
CA TYR A 280 7.69 13.78 17.77
C TYR A 280 8.33 14.75 16.77
N THR A 281 9.14 15.69 17.25
CA THR A 281 9.87 16.64 16.40
C THR A 281 10.95 15.95 15.58
N ASP A 282 11.71 15.04 16.18
CA ASP A 282 12.76 14.30 15.47
C ASP A 282 12.18 13.41 14.36
N TRP A 283 11.14 12.63 14.67
CA TRP A 283 10.45 11.82 13.67
C TRP A 283 9.73 12.66 12.62
N SER A 284 9.20 13.84 12.97
CA SER A 284 8.66 14.75 11.96
C SER A 284 9.68 15.13 10.91
N ARG A 285 10.91 15.45 11.35
CA ARG A 285 12.02 15.78 10.46
C ARG A 285 12.44 14.59 9.60
N ARG A 286 12.60 13.40 10.21
CA ARG A 286 13.02 12.18 9.50
C ARG A 286 12.02 11.72 8.44
N LEU A 287 10.74 11.85 8.75
CA LEU A 287 9.66 11.38 7.89
C LEU A 287 9.15 12.45 6.93
N GLY A 288 9.56 13.71 7.09
CA GLY A 288 8.97 14.82 6.34
C GLY A 288 7.46 14.96 6.55
N ILE A 289 6.95 14.51 7.69
CA ILE A 289 5.54 14.58 8.08
C ILE A 289 5.43 15.45 9.32
N ASP A 290 4.43 16.33 9.38
CA ASP A 290 4.17 17.11 10.58
C ASP A 290 3.48 16.27 11.67
N LEU A 291 4.27 15.58 12.50
CA LEU A 291 3.80 14.90 13.71
C LEU A 291 3.76 15.87 14.91
N VAL A 292 4.32 17.07 14.81
CA VAL A 292 4.25 18.07 15.89
C VAL A 292 2.86 18.72 15.92
N GLY A 293 2.34 19.09 14.75
CA GLY A 293 0.99 19.60 14.54
C GLY A 293 -0.07 18.50 14.61
N SER A 294 0.25 17.27 14.16
CA SER A 294 -0.67 16.13 14.12
C SER A 294 -0.09 14.86 14.77
N PRO A 295 0.10 14.84 16.10
CA PRO A 295 0.77 13.73 16.80
C PRO A 295 0.03 12.39 16.76
N GLN A 296 -1.31 12.40 16.67
CA GLN A 296 -2.13 11.21 16.51
C GLN A 296 -1.71 10.32 15.32
N ARG A 297 -1.09 10.93 14.31
CA ARG A 297 -0.64 10.22 13.10
C ARG A 297 0.49 9.22 13.34
N ALA A 298 1.24 9.36 14.44
CA ALA A 298 2.23 8.36 14.82
C ALA A 298 1.61 6.98 15.11
N ALA A 299 0.29 6.92 15.37
CA ALA A 299 -0.47 5.68 15.50
C ALA A 299 -0.98 5.12 14.16
N GLU A 300 -0.86 5.84 13.03
CA GLU A 300 -1.25 5.32 11.72
C GLU A 300 -0.30 4.18 11.32
N PRO A 301 -0.80 2.98 10.96
CA PRO A 301 0.04 1.80 10.74
C PRO A 301 1.21 1.98 9.75
N PRO A 302 1.08 2.70 8.61
CA PRO A 302 2.21 2.94 7.72
C PRO A 302 3.31 3.79 8.35
N ILE A 303 2.94 4.86 9.08
CA ILE A 303 3.89 5.74 9.77
C ILE A 303 4.58 4.96 10.90
N ALA A 304 3.80 4.24 11.70
CA ALA A 304 4.33 3.46 12.80
C ALA A 304 5.27 2.34 12.35
N ALA A 305 4.98 1.68 11.22
CA ALA A 305 5.85 0.64 10.66
C ALA A 305 7.22 1.23 10.26
N ARG A 306 7.22 2.42 9.66
CA ARG A 306 8.45 3.15 9.34
C ARG A 306 9.23 3.51 10.60
N ILE A 307 8.55 4.06 11.61
CA ILE A 307 9.16 4.41 12.92
C ILE A 307 9.81 3.17 13.54
N LEU A 308 9.10 2.05 13.59
CA LEU A 308 9.58 0.78 14.12
C LEU A 308 10.86 0.32 13.40
N VAL A 309 10.79 0.12 12.07
CA VAL A 309 11.88 -0.47 11.31
C VAL A 309 13.10 0.44 11.26
N VAL A 310 12.91 1.72 10.92
CA VAL A 310 14.02 2.69 10.85
C VAL A 310 14.60 2.93 12.23
N GLY A 311 13.75 3.04 13.26
CA GLY A 311 14.21 3.29 14.62
C GLY A 311 15.06 2.15 15.17
N MET A 312 14.66 0.91 14.93
CA MET A 312 15.45 -0.27 15.33
C MET A 312 16.73 -0.44 14.48
N ARG A 313 16.68 -0.11 13.18
CA ARG A 313 17.85 -0.19 12.29
C ARG A 313 18.91 0.85 12.62
N ASP A 314 18.49 2.07 12.93
CA ASP A 314 19.40 3.21 13.15
C ASP A 314 19.67 3.48 14.64
N GLY A 315 18.98 2.77 15.54
CA GLY A 315 19.13 2.89 16.99
C GLY A 315 18.57 4.19 17.56
N THR A 316 17.48 4.72 17.00
CA THR A 316 16.95 6.03 17.40
C THR A 316 16.25 6.03 18.75
N PHE A 317 15.88 4.87 19.29
CA PHE A 317 15.17 4.79 20.57
C PHE A 317 16.13 4.88 21.76
N THR A 318 17.25 4.16 21.72
CA THR A 318 18.19 4.05 22.85
C THR A 318 19.65 4.23 22.48
N GLY A 319 19.97 4.34 21.19
CA GLY A 319 21.34 4.33 20.66
C GLY A 319 21.82 2.95 20.19
N TYR A 320 21.13 1.86 20.54
CA TYR A 320 21.47 0.51 20.07
C TYR A 320 20.66 0.12 18.85
N LYS A 321 21.30 -0.56 17.88
CA LYS A 321 20.68 -0.97 16.62
C LYS A 321 20.60 -2.48 16.45
N LEU A 322 19.74 -2.93 15.53
CA LEU A 322 19.60 -4.34 15.13
C LEU A 322 20.96 -5.02 14.87
N SER A 323 21.82 -4.35 14.11
CA SER A 323 23.11 -4.89 13.72
C SER A 323 24.12 -5.02 14.86
N ASP A 324 23.88 -4.43 16.04
CA ASP A 324 24.73 -4.63 17.22
C ASP A 324 24.56 -6.04 17.82
N TYR A 325 23.39 -6.64 17.66
CA TYR A 325 23.02 -7.91 18.29
C TYR A 325 22.72 -9.03 17.29
N ILE A 326 22.26 -8.69 16.10
CA ILE A 326 21.76 -9.63 15.11
C ILE A 326 22.39 -9.30 13.76
N SER A 327 23.20 -10.21 13.24
CA SER A 327 23.85 -10.06 11.92
C SER A 327 24.38 -11.41 11.45
N GLY A 328 23.92 -11.87 10.28
CA GLY A 328 24.35 -13.11 9.68
C GLY A 328 24.14 -14.29 10.62
N THR A 329 25.24 -14.88 11.12
CA THR A 329 25.14 -16.02 12.03
C THR A 329 24.91 -15.63 13.49
N ARG A 330 25.08 -14.37 13.88
CA ARG A 330 24.88 -13.89 15.25
C ARG A 330 23.42 -13.57 15.51
N ARG A 331 22.84 -14.15 16.57
CA ARG A 331 21.44 -13.93 17.00
C ARG A 331 21.36 -13.79 18.52
N ASN A 332 21.72 -12.62 19.06
CA ASN A 332 21.57 -12.34 20.49
C ASN A 332 20.23 -11.62 20.76
N PHE A 333 19.12 -12.35 20.58
CA PHE A 333 17.77 -11.80 20.80
C PHE A 333 17.55 -11.26 22.22
N PRO A 334 18.02 -11.91 23.31
CA PRO A 334 17.83 -11.36 24.65
C PRO A 334 18.49 -9.97 24.81
N SER A 335 19.71 -9.78 24.30
CA SER A 335 20.39 -8.48 24.41
C SER A 335 19.82 -7.43 23.46
N ALA A 336 19.16 -7.85 22.38
CA ALA A 336 18.52 -6.95 21.42
C ALA A 336 17.35 -6.17 22.02
N ARG A 337 16.85 -6.54 23.22
CA ARG A 337 15.87 -5.72 23.97
C ARG A 337 16.35 -4.27 24.16
N ARG A 338 17.66 -4.10 24.33
CA ARG A 338 18.34 -2.80 24.45
C ARG A 338 18.04 -1.82 23.31
N ILE A 339 17.64 -2.30 22.14
CA ILE A 339 17.26 -1.45 21.00
C ILE A 339 16.06 -0.55 21.34
N VAL A 340 15.13 -1.02 22.18
CA VAL A 340 13.88 -0.30 22.51
C VAL A 340 13.82 0.11 23.96
N ASN A 341 14.26 -0.75 24.89
CA ASN A 341 14.17 -0.49 26.33
C ASN A 341 15.31 -1.19 27.09
N GLY A 342 15.35 -1.11 28.42
CA GLY A 342 16.19 -1.95 29.28
C GLY A 342 15.89 -3.45 29.11
N LEU A 343 16.51 -4.34 29.89
CA LEU A 343 16.35 -5.80 29.70
C LEU A 343 15.03 -6.39 30.24
N ASP A 344 14.01 -5.58 30.47
CA ASP A 344 12.70 -6.05 30.88
C ASP A 344 12.10 -6.98 29.82
N ARG A 345 11.51 -8.10 30.26
CA ARG A 345 10.89 -9.11 29.37
C ARG A 345 11.80 -9.66 28.26
N ALA A 346 13.11 -9.43 28.31
CA ALA A 346 14.05 -9.81 27.25
C ALA A 346 13.95 -11.29 26.84
N SER A 347 13.85 -12.21 27.81
CA SER A 347 13.69 -13.64 27.54
C SER A 347 12.37 -13.98 26.82
N LEU A 348 11.29 -13.27 27.14
CA LEU A 348 9.98 -13.47 26.51
C LEU A 348 10.02 -13.01 25.05
N ILE A 349 10.53 -11.81 24.79
CA ILE A 349 10.64 -11.27 23.42
C ILE A 349 11.60 -12.12 22.58
N ALA A 350 12.70 -12.58 23.19
CA ALA A 350 13.61 -13.49 22.52
C ALA A 350 12.93 -14.80 22.09
N ALA A 351 12.08 -15.39 22.94
CA ALA A 351 11.32 -16.59 22.58
C ALA A 351 10.35 -16.35 21.41
N ILE A 352 9.66 -15.20 21.40
CA ILE A 352 8.79 -14.80 20.27
C ILE A 352 9.64 -14.63 18.99
N ALA A 353 10.81 -13.99 19.09
CA ALA A 353 11.72 -13.80 17.96
C ALA A 353 12.26 -15.12 17.40
N GLU A 354 12.57 -16.10 18.24
CA GLU A 354 12.97 -17.44 17.78
C GLU A 354 11.85 -18.12 16.99
N GLU A 355 10.59 -18.00 17.43
CA GLU A 355 9.46 -18.60 16.72
C GLU A 355 9.25 -17.94 15.36
N TYR A 356 9.28 -16.60 15.28
CA TYR A 356 9.25 -15.91 13.99
C TYR A 356 10.43 -16.30 13.11
N TYR A 357 11.64 -16.37 13.66
CA TYR A 357 12.82 -16.75 12.90
C TYR A 357 12.66 -18.15 12.30
N ARG A 358 12.20 -19.12 13.09
CA ARG A 358 11.89 -20.49 12.64
C ARG A 358 10.90 -20.50 11.47
N VAL A 359 9.83 -19.72 11.56
CA VAL A 359 8.81 -19.62 10.52
C VAL A 359 9.35 -18.99 9.24
N LEU A 360 10.14 -17.92 9.36
CA LEU A 360 10.77 -17.22 8.23
C LEU A 360 11.84 -18.05 7.52
N GLN A 361 12.40 -19.10 8.15
CA GLN A 361 13.40 -19.95 7.52
C GLN A 361 12.82 -20.90 6.47
N THR A 362 11.56 -21.26 6.63
CA THR A 362 10.98 -22.33 5.81
C THR A 362 10.31 -21.72 4.58
N PRO A 363 10.51 -22.31 3.39
CA PRO A 363 9.87 -21.83 2.16
C PRO A 363 8.34 -21.86 2.23
#